data_AF-A0A3S4ZSK5-F1
#
_entry.id   AF-A0A3S4ZSK5-F1
#
_cell.length_a   1.000
_cell.length_b   1.000
_cell.length_c   1.000
_cell.angle_alpha   90.00
_cell.angle_beta   90.00
_cell.angle_gamma   90.00
#
_symmetry.space_group_name_H-M   'P 1'
#
loop_
_entity.id
_entity.type
_entity.pdbx_description
1 polymer ?
#
loop_
_entity_poly.entity_id
_entity_poly.type
_entity_poly.pdbx_seq_one_letter_code
_entity_poly.pdbx_strand_id
1 'polypeptide(L)' 'MKQYTGNEEFTLRGENSGIRLADFWRWAYSDLLNNTSRGVMAEFLVEKSFEGITPPPEYANANRLDAL' A
#
# COMPACT_ATOMS: atom_id res chain seq x y z
N MET A 1 -3.13 7.29 -7.75
CA MET A 1 -1.92 7.82 -7.08
C MET A 1 -0.75 6.92 -7.43
N LYS A 2 0.46 7.48 -7.54
CA LYS A 2 1.68 6.69 -7.78
C LYS A 2 2.01 5.90 -6.51
N GLN A 3 2.17 4.58 -6.63
CA GLN A 3 2.75 3.77 -5.55
C GLN A 3 4.27 3.86 -5.63
N TYR A 4 4.89 4.06 -4.48
CA TYR A 4 6.35 4.08 -4.35
C TYR A 4 6.87 2.70 -4.00
N THR A 5 8.04 2.36 -4.50
CA THR A 5 8.67 1.05 -4.27
C THR A 5 9.46 1.01 -2.97
N GLY A 6 9.80 2.17 -2.42
CA GLY A 6 10.68 2.32 -1.25
C GLY A 6 12.15 2.51 -1.64
N ASN A 7 12.51 2.28 -2.90
CA ASN A 7 13.88 2.49 -3.41
C ASN A 7 14.17 3.94 -3.78
N GLU A 8 13.14 4.77 -3.88
CA GLU A 8 13.28 6.19 -4.18
C GLU A 8 14.02 6.92 -3.05
N GLU A 9 14.86 7.89 -3.40
CA GLU A 9 15.60 8.71 -2.44
C GLU A 9 14.90 10.05 -2.18
N PHE A 10 15.03 10.53 -0.95
CA PHE A 10 14.68 11.91 -0.65
C PHE A 10 15.67 12.86 -1.33
N THR A 11 15.17 13.98 -1.83
CA THR A 11 16.00 15.02 -2.43
C THR A 11 16.04 16.27 -1.58
N LEU A 12 17.21 16.90 -1.51
CA LEU A 12 17.38 18.22 -0.91
C LEU A 12 17.96 19.14 -1.96
N ARG A 13 17.20 20.17 -2.35
CA ARG A 13 17.59 21.12 -3.42
C ARG A 13 17.88 20.43 -4.76
N GLY A 14 17.18 19.33 -5.05
CA GLY A 14 17.36 18.56 -6.29
C GLY A 14 18.45 17.50 -6.23
N GLU A 15 19.26 17.49 -5.17
CA GLU A 15 20.32 16.50 -4.97
C GLU A 15 19.81 15.32 -4.14
N ASN A 16 20.24 14.12 -4.49
CA ASN A 16 19.95 12.90 -3.76
C ASN A 16 20.58 12.92 -2.36
N SER A 17 19.79 12.59 -1.34
CA SER A 17 20.26 12.58 0.05
C SER A 17 20.95 11.28 0.46
N GLY A 18 20.86 10.21 -0.34
CA GLY A 18 21.30 8.87 0.04
C GLY A 18 20.37 8.16 1.04
N ILE A 19 19.29 8.82 1.50
CA ILE A 19 18.28 8.25 2.40
C ILE A 19 17.11 7.78 1.55
N ARG A 20 16.73 6.51 1.70
CA ARG A 20 15.64 5.91 0.93
C ARG A 20 14.31 6.05 1.64
N LEU A 21 13.23 6.05 0.87
CA LEU A 21 11.87 6.02 1.41
C LEU A 21 11.63 4.80 2.30
N ALA A 22 12.23 3.64 1.97
CA ALA A 22 12.18 2.45 2.81
C ALA A 22 12.81 2.66 4.21
N ASP A 23 13.84 3.51 4.34
CA ASP A 23 14.44 3.81 5.65
C ASP A 23 13.46 4.56 6.55
N PHE A 24 12.70 5.49 5.98
CA PHE A 24 11.63 6.18 6.69
C PHE A 24 10.53 5.20 7.15
N TRP A 25 10.04 4.33 6.26
CA TRP A 25 9.02 3.35 6.63
C TRP A 25 9.50 2.38 7.72
N ARG A 26 10.74 1.92 7.65
CA ARG A 26 11.35 1.09 8.70
C ARG A 26 11.40 1.82 10.03
N TRP A 27 11.79 3.09 10.05
CA TRP A 27 11.81 3.88 11.28
C TRP A 27 10.40 4.10 11.85
N ALA A 28 9.43 4.46 11.01
CA ALA A 28 8.08 4.83 11.44
C ALA A 28 7.18 3.62 11.80
N TYR A 29 7.37 2.48 11.13
CA TYR A 29 6.42 1.36 11.17
C TYR A 29 7.07 -0.01 11.45
N SER A 30 8.29 -0.05 11.98
CA SER A 30 8.94 -1.33 12.33
C SER A 30 8.27 -2.04 13.51
N ASP A 31 7.66 -1.30 14.44
CA ASP A 31 6.85 -1.89 15.49
C ASP A 31 5.43 -2.18 14.99
N LEU A 32 5.26 -3.39 14.46
CA LEU A 32 4.00 -3.87 13.90
C LEU A 32 2.90 -4.09 14.95
N LEU A 33 3.26 -4.18 16.25
CA LEU A 33 2.30 -4.42 17.33
C LEU A 33 1.78 -3.12 17.95
N ASN A 34 2.37 -1.97 17.59
CA ASN A 34 1.92 -0.66 18.01
C ASN A 34 0.44 -0.42 17.62
N ASN A 35 -0.36 -0.01 18.60
CA ASN A 35 -1.80 0.22 18.46
C ASN A 35 -2.16 1.21 17.35
N THR A 36 -1.29 2.18 17.07
CA THR A 36 -1.57 3.26 16.09
C THR A 36 -1.49 2.77 14.63
N SER A 37 -0.65 1.78 14.35
CA SER A 37 -0.40 1.29 12.97
C SER A 37 -1.00 -0.09 12.70
N ARG A 38 -1.41 -0.81 13.74
CA ARG A 38 -1.99 -2.15 13.62
C ARG A 38 -3.25 -2.20 12.75
N GLY A 39 -4.10 -1.17 12.80
CA GLY A 39 -5.30 -1.10 11.95
C GLY A 39 -4.95 -1.07 10.46
N VAL A 40 -4.05 -0.16 10.07
CA VAL A 40 -3.56 -0.02 8.69
C VAL A 40 -2.85 -1.30 8.22
N MET A 41 -2.08 -1.95 9.10
CA MET A 41 -1.45 -3.24 8.78
C MET A 41 -2.49 -4.33 8.49
N ALA A 42 -3.58 -4.39 9.27
CA ALA A 42 -4.63 -5.39 9.05
C ALA A 42 -5.35 -5.16 7.70
N GLU A 43 -5.67 -3.91 7.36
CA GLU A 43 -6.25 -3.55 6.06
C GLU A 43 -5.32 -3.94 4.91
N PHE A 44 -4.03 -3.66 5.04
CA PHE A 44 -3.02 -4.05 4.04
C PHE A 44 -2.98 -5.58 3.84
N LEU A 45 -3.00 -6.36 4.91
CA LEU A 45 -3.02 -7.83 4.81
C LEU A 45 -4.29 -8.34 4.13
N VAL A 46 -5.44 -7.73 4.42
CA VAL A 46 -6.70 -8.06 3.74
C VAL A 46 -6.60 -7.74 2.26
N GLU A 47 -6.11 -6.56 1.88
CA GLU A 47 -5.89 -6.18 0.48
C GLU A 47 -4.96 -7.16 -0.24
N LYS A 48 -3.82 -7.52 0.36
CA LYS A 48 -2.89 -8.50 -0.21
C LYS A 48 -3.45 -9.90 -0.33
N SER A 49 -4.42 -10.27 0.52
CA SER A 49 -5.09 -11.57 0.38
C SER A 49 -5.92 -11.69 -0.90
N PHE A 50 -6.34 -10.58 -1.50
CA PHE A 50 -7.07 -10.56 -2.77
C PHE A 50 -6.15 -10.55 -4.01
N GLU A 51 -4.85 -10.34 -3.85
CA GLU A 51 -3.93 -10.39 -4.99
C GLU A 51 -3.90 -11.79 -5.60
N GLY A 52 -4.23 -11.88 -6.89
CA GLY A 52 -4.31 -13.15 -7.61
C GLY A 52 -5.62 -13.93 -7.42
N ILE A 53 -6.58 -13.39 -6.67
CA ILE A 53 -7.94 -13.92 -6.62
C ILE A 53 -8.75 -13.29 -7.76
N THR A 54 -9.04 -14.08 -8.78
CA THR A 54 -10.08 -13.70 -9.76
C THR A 54 -11.44 -13.91 -9.08
N PRO A 55 -12.28 -12.88 -8.92
CA PRO A 55 -13.61 -13.10 -8.35
C PRO A 55 -14.39 -14.08 -9.23
N PRO A 56 -15.24 -14.95 -8.64
CA PRO A 56 -16.09 -15.85 -9.40
C PRO A 56 -16.87 -15.08 -10.49
N PRO A 57 -17.08 -15.67 -11.69
CA PRO A 57 -17.73 -14.99 -12.82
C PRO A 57 -19.09 -14.37 -12.49
N GLU A 58 -19.78 -14.92 -11.49
CA GLU A 58 -21.08 -14.45 -10.99
C GLU A 58 -21.03 -12.99 -10.48
N TYR A 59 -19.88 -12.52 -9.97
CA TYR A 59 -19.70 -11.16 -9.47
C TYR A 59 -19.08 -10.19 -10.49
N ALA A 60 -18.63 -10.68 -11.65
CA ALA A 60 -17.98 -9.84 -12.67
C ALA A 60 -18.95 -8.82 -13.32
N ASN A 61 -20.26 -9.03 -13.19
CA ASN A 61 -21.30 -8.18 -13.77
C ASN A 61 -21.95 -7.19 -12.77
N ALA A 62 -21.45 -7.11 -11.53
CA ALA A 62 -22.05 -6.25 -10.50
C ALA A 62 -21.94 -4.73 -10.80
N ASN A 63 -21.03 -4.32 -11.69
CA ASN A 63 -20.90 -2.94 -12.17
C ASN A 63 -21.94 -2.54 -13.24
N ARG A 64 -22.95 -3.37 -13.54
CA ARG A 64 -24.01 -3.06 -14.53
C ARG A 64 -25.27 -2.43 -13.90
N LEU A 65 -25.27 -2.14 -12.60
CA LEU A 65 -26.42 -1.50 -11.94
C LEU A 65 -26.39 0.04 -11.98
N ASP A 66 -25.31 0.64 -12.50
CA ASP A 66 -25.20 2.09 -12.69
C ASP A 66 -25.74 2.55 -14.07
N ALA A 67 -26.42 1.66 -14.80
CA ALA A 67 -26.92 1.88 -16.17
C ALA A 67 -28.45 1.75 -16.32
N LEU A 68 -29.20 1.93 -15.23
CA LEU A 68 -30.66 2.16 -15.21
C LEU A 68 -30.96 3.48 -14.47
#